data_AF-A0A661D1X5-F1
#
_entry.id   AF-A0A661D1X5-F1
#
_cell.length_a   1.000
_cell.length_b   1.000
_cell.length_c   1.000
_cell.angle_alpha   90.00
_cell.angle_beta   90.00
_cell.angle_gamma   90.00
#
_symmetry.space_group_name_H-M   'P 1'
#
loop_
_entity.id
_entity.type
_entity.pdbx_description
1 polymer ?
#
loop_
_entity_poly.entity_id
_entity_poly.type
_entity_poly.pdbx_seq_one_letter_code
_entity_poly.pdbx_strand_id
1 'polypeptide(L)'
;MRFQNPYNPSIRCTIEIKNMPTLQTLDDTSSQTDTNHHPPKSVVSESDYWEKYYHDPEMTYEWNNGELEEKAMSDFITYLMYKWFFELLEHYLRTKPIAKTVGLNIGFRLVLPHKITIRRPDLGVVLNNNPVPLSLDDKSYKGTFDLCVEAISDSSKADIERDTISKKNEYAAGGVKEYYILDGHSRYTAFYRLNAQRVYAPIKPVKEDIIKSMVLPGFQFRIGDLYHRPSIEEMIDDPVYQEFVLPGYRQAKQQAEVEALARYQAEQRAEQQRLRADKFAEQLRALGINPDDLL
;
A
#
# COMPACT_ATOMS: atom_id res chain seq x y z
N MET A 1 6.89 -11.33 45.45
CA MET A 1 6.45 -12.32 44.44
C MET A 1 7.19 -12.02 43.15
N ARG A 2 8.14 -12.87 42.77
CA ARG A 2 8.92 -12.76 41.53
C ARG A 2 8.19 -13.60 40.47
N PHE A 3 7.77 -12.99 39.37
CA PHE A 3 7.24 -13.71 38.21
C PHE A 3 8.42 -14.14 37.33
N GLN A 4 8.59 -15.45 37.16
CA GLN A 4 9.54 -16.06 36.22
C GLN A 4 8.86 -16.34 34.88
N ASN A 5 9.62 -16.02 33.83
CA ASN A 5 9.40 -16.29 32.41
C ASN A 5 9.49 -17.80 32.08
N PRO A 6 8.60 -18.39 31.26
CA PRO A 6 8.84 -19.69 30.67
C PRO A 6 8.99 -19.61 29.14
N TYR A 7 10.24 -19.52 28.67
CA TYR A 7 10.65 -19.99 27.34
C TYR A 7 11.12 -21.45 27.46
N ASN A 8 10.53 -22.36 26.68
CA ASN A 8 10.93 -23.76 26.61
C ASN A 8 11.40 -24.11 25.18
N PRO A 9 12.69 -24.40 24.95
CA PRO A 9 13.19 -24.96 23.71
C PRO A 9 13.65 -26.41 23.91
N SER A 10 13.01 -27.40 23.28
CA SER A 10 13.67 -28.65 22.84
C SER A 10 12.67 -29.70 22.34
N ILE A 11 12.60 -29.90 21.02
CA ILE A 11 12.34 -31.22 20.44
C ILE A 11 13.35 -31.42 19.32
N ARG A 12 14.43 -32.17 19.62
CA ARG A 12 15.35 -32.74 18.63
C ARG A 12 14.77 -34.09 18.21
N CYS A 13 14.40 -34.21 16.94
CA CYS A 13 14.06 -35.50 16.34
C CYS A 13 15.34 -36.09 15.73
N THR A 14 15.88 -37.14 16.35
CA THR A 14 16.96 -37.98 15.84
C THR A 14 16.38 -39.05 14.93
N ILE A 15 16.76 -39.03 13.65
CA ILE A 15 16.53 -40.15 12.72
C ILE A 15 17.88 -40.85 12.51
N GLU A 16 17.94 -42.11 12.92
CA GLU A 16 19.05 -43.03 12.66
C GLU A 16 19.09 -43.40 11.18
N ILE A 17 20.22 -43.15 10.51
CA ILE A 17 20.48 -43.65 9.16
C ILE A 17 21.34 -44.93 9.29
N LYS A 18 20.77 -46.07 8.89
CA LYS A 18 21.48 -47.35 8.78
C LYS A 18 22.31 -47.39 7.49
N ASN A 19 23.57 -47.79 7.64
CA ASN A 19 24.56 -48.05 6.59
C ASN A 19 24.09 -49.05 5.52
N MET A 20 24.54 -48.85 4.27
CA MET A 20 24.78 -49.85 3.21
C MET A 20 25.55 -49.18 2.04
N PRO A 21 26.25 -49.91 1.14
CA PRO A 21 27.72 -49.91 1.05
C PRO A 21 28.32 -49.19 -0.18
N THR A 22 29.65 -49.21 -0.19
CA THR A 22 30.66 -48.51 -0.99
C THR A 22 30.63 -48.73 -2.52
N LEU A 23 31.13 -47.70 -3.22
CA LEU A 23 31.38 -47.57 -4.66
C LEU A 23 32.05 -48.79 -5.32
N GLN A 24 31.59 -49.11 -6.54
CA GLN A 24 32.41 -49.68 -7.61
C GLN A 24 32.35 -48.77 -8.84
N THR A 25 33.53 -48.49 -9.36
CA THR A 25 33.86 -47.79 -10.61
C THR A 25 33.56 -48.65 -11.83
N LEU A 26 33.02 -48.05 -12.91
CA LEU A 26 33.16 -48.56 -14.28
C LEU A 26 33.24 -47.41 -15.29
N ASP A 27 34.02 -47.68 -16.33
CA ASP A 27 34.73 -46.80 -17.24
C ASP A 27 33.92 -45.99 -18.27
N ASP A 28 34.63 -44.98 -18.79
CA ASP A 28 34.41 -44.18 -20.00
C ASP A 28 33.97 -44.98 -21.25
N THR A 29 33.07 -44.40 -22.06
CA THR A 29 33.32 -44.08 -23.48
C THR A 29 32.13 -43.36 -24.16
N SER A 30 32.42 -42.14 -24.65
CA SER A 30 31.89 -41.45 -25.84
C SER A 30 30.39 -41.50 -26.21
N SER A 31 29.72 -40.35 -26.16
CA SER A 31 29.25 -39.63 -27.36
C SER A 31 28.50 -38.36 -26.94
N GLN A 32 29.12 -37.19 -27.21
CA GLN A 32 28.45 -35.90 -27.06
C GLN A 32 27.32 -35.82 -28.09
N THR A 33 26.09 -35.85 -27.61
CA THR A 33 24.92 -35.34 -28.32
C THR A 33 24.33 -34.21 -27.49
N ASP A 34 24.49 -32.99 -27.99
CA ASP A 34 23.81 -31.80 -27.49
C ASP A 34 22.31 -32.03 -27.54
N THR A 35 21.71 -32.32 -26.39
CA THR A 35 20.26 -32.42 -26.21
C THR A 35 19.83 -31.56 -25.03
N ASN A 36 20.01 -30.24 -25.18
CA ASN A 36 19.16 -29.28 -24.47
C ASN A 36 17.77 -29.28 -25.10
N HIS A 37 17.07 -30.41 -24.97
CA HIS A 37 15.64 -30.50 -25.22
C HIS A 37 14.95 -30.17 -23.89
N HIS A 38 14.81 -28.88 -23.59
CA HIS A 38 13.79 -28.50 -22.62
C HIS A 38 12.45 -28.99 -23.21
N PRO A 39 11.65 -29.78 -22.46
CA PRO A 39 10.33 -30.14 -22.92
C PRO A 39 9.58 -28.84 -23.26
N PRO A 40 8.82 -28.77 -24.36
CA PRO A 40 8.06 -27.58 -24.68
C PRO A 40 7.20 -27.25 -23.46
N LYS A 41 7.40 -26.07 -22.86
CA LYS A 41 6.46 -25.52 -21.88
C LYS A 41 5.08 -25.68 -22.47
N SER A 42 4.22 -26.49 -21.85
CA SER A 42 2.90 -26.78 -22.38
C SER A 42 2.15 -25.46 -22.53
N VAL A 43 1.82 -25.09 -23.76
CA VAL A 43 1.08 -23.87 -24.05
C VAL A 43 -0.34 -24.04 -23.50
N VAL A 44 -0.73 -23.22 -22.52
CA VAL A 44 -2.04 -23.25 -21.88
C VAL A 44 -2.98 -22.30 -22.62
N SER A 45 -4.10 -22.80 -23.15
CA SER A 45 -5.07 -21.92 -23.82
C SER A 45 -5.66 -20.88 -22.86
N GLU A 46 -6.16 -19.75 -23.37
CA GLU A 46 -6.81 -18.75 -22.51
C GLU A 46 -8.02 -19.34 -21.78
N SER A 47 -8.80 -20.21 -22.44
CA SER A 47 -9.92 -20.93 -21.83
C SER A 47 -9.47 -21.86 -20.70
N ASP A 48 -8.40 -22.63 -20.91
CA ASP A 48 -7.86 -23.50 -19.87
C ASP A 48 -7.37 -22.69 -18.66
N TYR A 49 -6.75 -21.52 -18.90
CA TYR A 49 -6.35 -20.62 -17.82
C TYR A 49 -7.54 -20.22 -16.94
N TRP A 50 -8.63 -19.74 -17.54
CA TRP A 50 -9.81 -19.33 -16.79
C TRP A 50 -10.50 -20.49 -16.05
N GLU A 51 -10.56 -21.66 -16.67
CA GLU A 51 -11.25 -22.83 -16.11
C GLU A 51 -10.45 -23.48 -14.97
N LYS A 52 -9.13 -23.60 -15.13
CA LYS A 52 -8.30 -24.47 -14.27
C LYS A 52 -7.33 -23.71 -13.37
N TYR A 53 -6.79 -22.58 -13.82
CA TYR A 53 -5.64 -21.93 -13.18
C TYR A 53 -5.97 -20.60 -12.51
N TYR A 54 -6.99 -19.88 -12.97
CA TYR A 54 -7.33 -18.57 -12.40
C TYR A 54 -7.79 -18.68 -10.93
N HIS A 55 -8.49 -19.77 -10.61
CA HIS A 55 -9.00 -20.10 -9.27
C HIS A 55 -8.23 -21.24 -8.59
N ASP A 56 -6.98 -21.47 -8.99
CA ASP A 56 -6.14 -22.48 -8.36
C ASP A 56 -6.03 -22.22 -6.83
N PRO A 57 -6.25 -23.24 -5.99
CA PRO A 57 -6.32 -23.07 -4.54
C PRO A 57 -4.94 -22.97 -3.86
N GLU A 58 -3.86 -23.37 -4.53
CA GLU A 58 -2.52 -23.43 -3.97
C GLU A 58 -1.64 -22.30 -4.50
N MET A 59 -1.77 -22.00 -5.79
CA MET A 59 -0.87 -21.10 -6.51
C MET A 59 -1.64 -19.96 -7.19
N THR A 60 -1.00 -18.80 -7.29
CA THR A 60 -1.55 -17.67 -8.05
C THR A 60 -0.80 -17.53 -9.36
N TYR A 61 -1.49 -17.79 -10.47
CA TYR A 61 -0.92 -17.62 -11.82
C TYR A 61 -1.41 -16.36 -12.51
N GLU A 62 -0.50 -15.69 -13.19
CA GLU A 62 -0.77 -14.82 -14.33
C GLU A 62 -0.62 -15.61 -15.63
N TRP A 63 -1.21 -15.10 -16.71
CA TRP A 63 -1.15 -15.76 -18.02
C TRP A 63 -0.61 -14.80 -19.07
N ASN A 64 0.38 -15.26 -19.84
CA ASN A 64 1.04 -14.45 -20.86
C ASN A 64 1.18 -15.27 -22.14
N ASN A 65 0.23 -15.06 -23.07
CA ASN A 65 0.25 -15.67 -24.40
C ASN A 65 0.49 -17.19 -24.43
N GLY A 66 -0.13 -17.91 -23.50
CA GLY A 66 0.00 -19.36 -23.38
C GLY A 66 0.96 -19.83 -22.30
N GLU A 67 1.74 -18.92 -21.72
CA GLU A 67 2.63 -19.22 -20.59
C GLU A 67 1.94 -18.89 -19.27
N LEU A 68 2.02 -19.83 -18.31
CA LEU A 68 1.65 -19.58 -16.92
C LEU A 68 2.85 -18.99 -16.18
N GLU A 69 2.63 -17.86 -15.53
CA GLU A 69 3.62 -17.18 -14.70
C GLU A 69 3.15 -17.22 -13.26
N GLU A 70 3.81 -18.00 -12.42
CA GLU A 70 3.52 -18.03 -10.99
C GLU A 70 3.92 -16.70 -10.33
N LYS A 71 3.03 -16.16 -9.49
CA LYS A 71 3.34 -14.99 -8.66
C LYS A 71 4.12 -15.43 -7.43
N ALA A 72 5.36 -14.98 -7.34
CA ALA A 72 6.17 -15.11 -6.13
C ALA A 72 5.62 -14.19 -5.03
N MET A 73 5.76 -14.63 -3.78
CA MET A 73 5.42 -13.81 -2.62
C MET A 73 6.50 -12.75 -2.39
N SER A 74 6.07 -11.54 -2.03
CA SER A 74 6.96 -10.49 -1.56
C SER A 74 7.36 -10.71 -0.10
N ASP A 75 8.46 -10.09 0.33
CA ASP A 75 8.89 -10.14 1.72
C ASP A 75 8.05 -9.25 2.65
N PHE A 76 8.26 -9.42 3.97
CA PHE A 76 7.46 -8.73 4.97
C PHE A 76 7.69 -7.21 4.99
N ILE A 77 8.90 -6.72 4.70
CA ILE A 77 9.19 -5.28 4.72
C ILE A 77 8.48 -4.56 3.57
N THR A 78 8.44 -5.17 2.39
CA THR A 78 7.70 -4.67 1.24
C THR A 78 6.19 -4.79 1.47
N TYR A 79 5.71 -5.85 2.13
CA TYR A 79 4.32 -5.95 2.58
C TYR A 79 3.93 -4.80 3.54
N LEU A 80 4.78 -4.44 4.51
CA LEU A 80 4.51 -3.32 5.42
C LEU A 80 4.42 -1.98 4.68
N MET A 81 5.27 -1.77 3.67
CA MET A 81 5.18 -0.61 2.78
C MET A 81 3.87 -0.60 1.99
N TYR A 82 3.52 -1.73 1.38
CA TYR A 82 2.25 -1.90 0.66
C TYR A 82 1.05 -1.61 1.56
N LYS A 83 1.04 -2.17 2.78
CA LYS A 83 -0.03 -1.95 3.77
C LYS A 83 -0.19 -0.47 4.09
N TRP A 84 0.90 0.23 4.39
CA TRP A 84 0.86 1.66 4.69
C TRP A 84 0.34 2.47 3.49
N PHE A 85 0.82 2.18 2.28
CA PHE A 85 0.36 2.84 1.06
C PHE A 85 -1.14 2.60 0.81
N PHE A 86 -1.60 1.36 0.99
CA PHE A 86 -3.00 0.99 0.87
C PHE A 86 -3.88 1.73 1.89
N GLU A 87 -3.46 1.80 3.16
CA GLU A 87 -4.18 2.55 4.19
C GLU A 87 -4.27 4.05 3.87
N LEU A 88 -3.17 4.65 3.40
CA LEU A 88 -3.13 6.03 2.96
C LEU A 88 -4.11 6.29 1.81
N LEU A 89 -4.13 5.40 0.82
CA LEU A 89 -5.06 5.47 -0.32
C LEU A 89 -6.51 5.35 0.15
N GLU A 90 -6.81 4.45 1.09
CA GLU A 90 -8.14 4.30 1.66
C GLU A 90 -8.60 5.54 2.44
N HIS A 91 -7.69 6.21 3.17
CA HIS A 91 -8.01 7.52 3.78
C HIS A 91 -8.36 8.56 2.71
N TYR A 92 -7.60 8.61 1.62
CA TYR A 92 -7.90 9.50 0.50
C TYR A 92 -9.28 9.21 -0.10
N LEU A 93 -9.60 7.94 -0.40
CA LEU A 93 -10.86 7.57 -1.05
C LEU A 93 -12.08 7.71 -0.14
N ARG A 94 -11.92 7.59 1.19
CA ARG A 94 -12.99 7.93 2.14
C ARG A 94 -13.32 9.42 2.12
N THR A 95 -12.30 10.28 1.98
CA THR A 95 -12.48 11.73 1.90
C THR A 95 -12.95 12.18 0.50
N LYS A 96 -12.45 11.52 -0.54
CA LYS A 96 -12.73 11.81 -1.96
C LYS A 96 -13.12 10.50 -2.68
N PRO A 97 -14.40 10.09 -2.62
CA PRO A 97 -14.87 8.80 -3.13
C PRO A 97 -15.02 8.82 -4.66
N ILE A 98 -13.90 9.00 -5.37
CA ILE A 98 -13.83 9.12 -6.83
C ILE A 98 -13.41 7.81 -7.53
N ALA A 99 -13.01 6.80 -6.75
CA ALA A 99 -12.50 5.53 -7.23
C ALA A 99 -12.77 4.41 -6.23
N LYS A 100 -12.55 3.17 -6.67
CA LYS A 100 -12.55 1.96 -5.84
C LYS A 100 -11.19 1.28 -5.94
N THR A 101 -10.71 0.73 -4.82
CA THR A 101 -9.55 -0.16 -4.77
C THR A 101 -9.97 -1.60 -5.01
N VAL A 102 -9.08 -2.38 -5.63
CA VAL A 102 -9.26 -3.79 -5.95
C VAL A 102 -8.01 -4.53 -5.52
N GLY A 103 -8.16 -5.55 -4.68
CA GLY A 103 -7.06 -6.40 -4.22
C GLY A 103 -7.34 -7.88 -4.47
N LEU A 104 -6.82 -8.74 -3.59
CA LEU A 104 -7.03 -10.20 -3.63
C LEU A 104 -6.68 -10.85 -4.97
N ASN A 105 -5.69 -10.29 -5.67
CA ASN A 105 -5.25 -10.74 -6.98
C ASN A 105 -6.41 -10.80 -8.01
N ILE A 106 -7.40 -9.91 -7.97
CA ILE A 106 -8.42 -9.85 -9.02
C ILE A 106 -7.74 -9.41 -10.32
N GLY A 107 -7.75 -10.30 -11.32
CA GLY A 107 -7.09 -10.08 -12.59
C GLY A 107 -7.95 -9.37 -13.64
N PHE A 108 -7.30 -8.89 -14.68
CA PHE A 108 -7.92 -8.27 -15.84
C PHE A 108 -7.19 -8.67 -17.12
N ARG A 109 -7.93 -8.67 -18.22
CA ARG A 109 -7.46 -9.13 -19.52
C ARG A 109 -6.96 -7.96 -20.36
N LEU A 110 -5.71 -8.05 -20.82
CA LEU A 110 -5.06 -7.08 -21.68
C LEU A 110 -4.93 -7.64 -23.10
N VAL A 111 -5.55 -6.96 -24.06
CA VAL A 111 -5.40 -7.26 -25.49
C VAL A 111 -4.34 -6.34 -26.07
N LEU A 112 -3.15 -6.88 -26.31
CA LEU A 112 -1.98 -6.15 -26.79
C LEU A 112 -1.75 -6.43 -28.29
N PRO A 113 -0.99 -5.60 -29.02
CA PRO A 113 -0.84 -5.72 -30.48
C PRO A 113 -0.40 -7.10 -31.00
N HIS A 114 0.39 -7.84 -30.20
CA HIS A 114 0.97 -9.12 -30.61
C HIS A 114 0.66 -10.28 -29.65
N LYS A 115 -0.11 -10.03 -28.59
CA LYS A 115 -0.42 -11.03 -27.57
C LYS A 115 -1.62 -10.64 -26.72
N ILE A 116 -2.18 -11.62 -26.02
CA ILE A 116 -3.08 -11.38 -24.88
C ILE A 116 -2.31 -11.74 -23.61
N THR A 117 -2.55 -10.99 -22.55
CA THR A 117 -2.08 -11.33 -21.20
C THR A 117 -3.17 -11.07 -20.18
N ILE A 118 -3.19 -11.85 -19.10
CA ILE A 118 -4.07 -11.67 -17.96
C ILE A 118 -3.17 -11.42 -16.76
N ARG A 119 -3.27 -10.20 -16.22
CA ARG A 119 -2.45 -9.72 -15.12
C ARG A 119 -3.28 -9.56 -13.86
N ARG A 120 -2.65 -9.76 -12.72
CA ARG A 120 -3.24 -9.78 -11.38
C ARG A 120 -2.40 -8.85 -10.49
N PRO A 121 -2.59 -7.52 -10.59
CA PRO A 121 -1.83 -6.58 -9.77
C PRO A 121 -2.15 -6.80 -8.29
N ASP A 122 -1.19 -6.49 -7.41
CA ASP A 122 -1.42 -6.60 -5.96
C ASP A 122 -2.47 -5.61 -5.49
N LEU A 123 -2.52 -4.43 -6.12
CA LEU A 123 -3.57 -3.44 -5.95
C LEU A 123 -3.90 -2.75 -7.28
N GLY A 124 -5.16 -2.80 -7.67
CA GLY A 124 -5.75 -2.04 -8.76
C GLY A 124 -6.63 -0.91 -8.25
N VAL A 125 -6.77 0.15 -9.03
CA VAL A 125 -7.71 1.24 -8.78
C VAL A 125 -8.57 1.48 -10.02
N VAL A 126 -9.88 1.61 -9.81
CA VAL A 126 -10.86 1.90 -10.87
C VAL A 126 -11.57 3.20 -10.53
N LEU A 127 -11.44 4.21 -11.38
CA LEU A 127 -12.18 5.48 -11.23
C LEU A 127 -13.68 5.25 -11.44
N ASN A 128 -14.52 6.02 -10.76
CA ASN A 128 -15.97 5.95 -10.93
C ASN A 128 -16.43 6.34 -12.34
N ASN A 129 -15.61 7.10 -13.08
CA ASN A 129 -15.84 7.46 -14.48
C ASN A 129 -15.10 6.54 -15.48
N ASN A 130 -14.54 5.42 -15.01
CA ASN A 130 -13.97 4.41 -15.91
C ASN A 130 -15.09 3.89 -16.84
N PRO A 131 -14.83 3.73 -18.15
CA PRO A 131 -15.84 3.29 -19.11
C PRO A 131 -16.44 1.90 -18.79
N VAL A 132 -15.70 1.06 -18.07
CA VAL A 132 -16.18 -0.24 -17.59
C VAL A 132 -16.27 -0.18 -16.06
N PRO A 133 -17.48 -0.02 -15.48
CA PRO A 133 -17.62 0.05 -14.03
C PRO A 133 -17.25 -1.29 -13.39
N LEU A 134 -16.65 -1.21 -12.21
CA LEU A 134 -16.39 -2.39 -11.37
C LEU A 134 -17.68 -2.83 -10.67
N SER A 135 -18.12 -4.06 -10.99
CA SER A 135 -19.29 -4.68 -10.37
C SER A 135 -18.94 -5.37 -9.05
N LEU A 136 -19.93 -5.53 -8.17
CA LEU A 136 -19.71 -6.16 -6.85
C LEU A 136 -19.53 -7.68 -6.95
N ASP A 137 -19.98 -8.30 -8.04
CA ASP A 137 -19.87 -9.73 -8.34
C ASP A 137 -18.67 -10.07 -9.24
N ASP A 138 -17.85 -9.08 -9.62
CA ASP A 138 -16.67 -9.29 -10.45
C ASP A 138 -15.63 -10.16 -9.73
N LYS A 139 -15.40 -11.37 -10.28
CA LYS A 139 -14.28 -12.25 -9.90
C LYS A 139 -13.01 -12.01 -10.73
N SER A 140 -13.18 -11.33 -11.87
CA SER A 140 -12.13 -10.77 -12.70
C SER A 140 -12.66 -9.47 -13.29
N TYR A 141 -11.84 -8.43 -13.30
CA TYR A 141 -12.25 -7.13 -13.79
C TYR A 141 -12.30 -7.14 -15.33
N LYS A 142 -13.40 -6.64 -15.89
CA LYS A 142 -13.65 -6.63 -17.34
C LYS A 142 -13.11 -5.39 -18.04
N GLY A 143 -12.71 -4.37 -17.27
CA GLY A 143 -12.11 -3.15 -17.77
C GLY A 143 -10.60 -3.14 -17.69
N THR A 144 -10.04 -1.94 -17.75
CA THR A 144 -8.62 -1.66 -17.52
C THR A 144 -8.51 -0.82 -16.26
N PHE A 145 -7.67 -1.24 -15.32
CA PHE A 145 -7.40 -0.46 -14.11
C PHE A 145 -6.81 0.90 -14.48
N ASP A 146 -7.22 1.95 -13.79
CA ASP A 146 -6.69 3.30 -13.99
C ASP A 146 -5.29 3.45 -13.37
N LEU A 147 -5.05 2.78 -12.24
CA LEU A 147 -3.75 2.69 -11.58
C LEU A 147 -3.52 1.25 -11.15
N CYS A 148 -2.33 0.71 -11.46
CA CYS A 148 -1.85 -0.58 -10.94
C CYS A 148 -0.67 -0.36 -9.98
N VAL A 149 -0.60 -1.15 -8.92
CA VAL A 149 0.49 -1.17 -7.95
C VAL A 149 0.97 -2.60 -7.77
N GLU A 150 2.28 -2.79 -7.79
CA GLU A 150 2.93 -4.09 -7.52
C GLU A 150 3.91 -3.93 -6.35
N ALA A 151 3.80 -4.82 -5.38
CA ALA A 151 4.75 -5.02 -4.30
C ALA A 151 5.74 -6.10 -4.75
N ILE A 152 6.93 -5.68 -5.18
CA ILE A 152 7.85 -6.54 -5.92
C ILE A 152 8.39 -7.68 -5.04
N SER A 153 8.42 -8.90 -5.60
CA SER A 153 9.23 -9.97 -5.04
C SER A 153 10.63 -9.92 -5.65
N ASP A 154 11.66 -9.90 -4.81
CA ASP A 154 13.07 -9.94 -5.22
C ASP A 154 13.66 -11.35 -5.19
N SER A 155 12.80 -12.37 -5.10
CA SER A 155 13.18 -13.79 -4.97
C SER A 155 14.01 -14.29 -6.16
N SER A 156 13.81 -13.72 -7.35
CA SER A 156 14.61 -14.02 -8.53
C SER A 156 14.80 -12.81 -9.44
N LYS A 157 15.84 -12.84 -10.27
CA LYS A 157 16.04 -11.85 -11.32
C LYS A 157 14.87 -11.81 -12.32
N ALA A 158 14.25 -12.95 -12.59
CA ALA A 158 13.12 -13.04 -13.51
C ALA A 158 11.88 -12.32 -12.95
N ASP A 159 11.61 -12.43 -11.65
CA ASP A 159 10.51 -11.71 -11.00
C ASP A 159 10.73 -10.19 -11.08
N ILE A 160 11.96 -9.74 -10.81
CA ILE A 160 12.33 -8.33 -10.90
C ILE A 160 12.15 -7.80 -12.34
N GLU A 161 12.65 -8.51 -13.34
CA GLU A 161 12.51 -8.11 -14.75
C GLU A 161 11.04 -8.11 -15.21
N ARG A 162 10.23 -9.07 -14.72
CA ARG A 162 8.80 -9.13 -15.01
C ARG A 162 8.09 -7.85 -14.57
N ASP A 163 8.28 -7.41 -13.33
CA ASP A 163 7.58 -6.23 -12.81
C ASP A 163 8.18 -4.92 -13.35
N THR A 164 9.51 -4.81 -13.43
CA THR A 164 10.19 -3.56 -13.83
C THR A 164 10.23 -3.29 -15.35
N ILE A 165 10.06 -4.34 -16.17
CA ILE A 165 10.15 -4.27 -17.63
C ILE A 165 8.88 -4.79 -18.30
N SER A 166 8.56 -6.09 -18.14
CA SER A 166 7.49 -6.74 -18.93
C SER A 166 6.11 -6.14 -18.60
N LYS A 167 5.69 -6.19 -17.33
CA LYS A 167 4.41 -5.62 -16.89
C LYS A 167 4.33 -4.13 -17.11
N LYS A 168 5.41 -3.39 -16.89
CA LYS A 168 5.48 -1.96 -17.22
C LYS A 168 5.10 -1.70 -18.68
N ASN A 169 5.67 -2.44 -19.62
CA ASN A 169 5.37 -2.28 -21.05
C ASN A 169 3.94 -2.71 -21.39
N GLU A 170 3.46 -3.80 -20.79
CA GLU A 170 2.12 -4.34 -21.01
C GLU A 170 1.02 -3.43 -20.46
N TYR A 171 1.18 -2.92 -19.24
CA TYR A 171 0.28 -1.95 -18.63
C TYR A 171 0.23 -0.65 -19.43
N ALA A 172 1.38 -0.16 -19.93
CA ALA A 172 1.41 1.01 -20.80
C ALA A 172 0.63 0.77 -22.11
N ALA A 173 0.89 -0.37 -22.78
CA ALA A 173 0.20 -0.73 -24.01
C ALA A 173 -1.30 -0.97 -23.80
N GLY A 174 -1.66 -1.52 -22.63
CA GLY A 174 -3.03 -1.73 -22.16
C GLY A 174 -3.79 -0.47 -21.78
N GLY A 175 -3.10 0.65 -21.58
CA GLY A 175 -3.73 1.94 -21.25
C GLY A 175 -3.95 2.19 -19.75
N VAL A 176 -3.27 1.44 -18.87
CA VAL A 176 -3.22 1.75 -17.45
C VAL A 176 -2.53 3.12 -17.30
N LYS A 177 -3.15 4.06 -16.58
CA LYS A 177 -2.74 5.48 -16.61
C LYS A 177 -1.55 5.75 -15.68
N GLU A 178 -1.47 5.06 -14.55
CA GLU A 178 -0.33 5.11 -13.64
C GLU A 178 0.08 3.71 -13.20
N TYR A 179 1.38 3.50 -12.98
CA TYR A 179 1.92 2.23 -12.52
C TYR A 179 2.99 2.44 -11.45
N TYR A 180 2.78 1.87 -10.27
CA TYR A 180 3.68 1.99 -9.13
C TYR A 180 4.31 0.66 -8.77
N ILE A 181 5.62 0.69 -8.49
CA ILE A 181 6.39 -0.44 -7.99
C ILE A 181 6.83 -0.06 -6.57
N LEU A 182 6.42 -0.87 -5.60
CA LEU A 182 6.81 -0.75 -4.20
C LEU A 182 7.89 -1.79 -3.91
N ASP A 183 8.98 -1.33 -3.29
CA ASP A 183 10.12 -2.17 -2.91
C ASP A 183 10.64 -1.70 -1.54
N GLY A 184 10.47 -2.55 -0.54
CA GLY A 184 10.88 -2.27 0.84
C GLY A 184 12.38 -1.99 1.01
N HIS A 185 13.20 -2.39 0.04
CA HIS A 185 14.67 -2.25 0.05
C HIS A 185 15.19 -1.07 -0.76
N SER A 186 14.32 -0.26 -1.37
CA SER A 186 14.71 0.96 -2.10
C SER A 186 15.59 0.74 -3.34
N ARG A 187 15.57 -0.47 -3.93
CA ARG A 187 16.33 -0.80 -5.15
C ARG A 187 15.52 -0.56 -6.41
N TYR A 188 14.21 -0.82 -6.37
CA TYR A 188 13.34 -0.83 -7.55
C TYR A 188 12.10 0.06 -7.43
N THR A 189 11.93 0.77 -6.31
CA THR A 189 10.79 1.66 -6.11
C THR A 189 10.69 2.69 -7.22
N ALA A 190 9.55 2.72 -7.91
CA ALA A 190 9.36 3.57 -9.08
C ALA A 190 7.88 3.91 -9.30
N PHE A 191 7.64 5.09 -9.88
CA PHE A 191 6.30 5.58 -10.16
C PHE A 191 6.24 6.07 -11.59
N TYR A 192 5.30 5.56 -12.37
CA TYR A 192 5.18 5.84 -13.79
C TYR A 192 3.80 6.41 -14.13
N ARG A 193 3.78 7.29 -15.13
CA ARG A 193 2.56 7.85 -15.71
C ARG A 193 2.56 7.66 -17.22
N LEU A 194 1.42 7.22 -17.75
CA LEU A 194 1.23 7.03 -19.18
C LEU A 194 1.17 8.39 -19.87
N ASN A 195 2.03 8.58 -20.87
CA ASN A 195 2.01 9.80 -21.69
C ASN A 195 1.07 9.65 -22.90
N ALA A 196 0.92 10.72 -23.67
CA ALA A 196 0.08 10.74 -24.87
C ALA A 196 0.54 9.74 -25.97
N GLN A 197 1.81 9.35 -25.95
CA GLN A 197 2.40 8.36 -26.85
C GLN A 197 2.20 6.91 -26.38
N ARG A 198 1.43 6.68 -25.29
CA ARG A 198 1.25 5.38 -24.63
C ARG A 198 2.55 4.73 -24.16
N VAL A 199 3.47 5.55 -23.70
CA VAL A 199 4.71 5.11 -23.05
C VAL A 199 4.72 5.63 -21.63
N TYR A 200 5.22 4.83 -20.70
CA TYR A 200 5.41 5.27 -19.33
C TYR A 200 6.59 6.22 -19.19
N ALA A 201 6.33 7.39 -18.60
CA ALA A 201 7.35 8.32 -18.13
C ALA A 201 7.43 8.26 -16.59
N PRO A 202 8.63 8.33 -15.98
CA PRO A 202 8.76 8.46 -14.53
C PRO A 202 8.05 9.71 -14.01
N ILE A 203 7.31 9.57 -12.91
CA ILE A 203 6.72 10.71 -12.21
C ILE A 203 7.84 11.42 -11.45
N LYS A 204 8.12 12.67 -11.83
CA LYS A 204 9.11 13.50 -11.13
C LYS A 204 8.54 13.96 -9.79
N PRO A 205 9.24 13.72 -8.66
CA PRO A 205 8.82 14.22 -7.36
C PRO A 205 8.78 15.75 -7.33
N VAL A 206 7.79 16.31 -6.64
CA VAL A 206 7.71 17.72 -6.29
C VAL A 206 8.44 17.94 -4.97
N LYS A 207 9.20 19.03 -4.85
CA LYS A 207 10.05 19.28 -3.66
C LYS A 207 10.92 18.06 -3.32
N GLU A 208 11.47 17.42 -4.36
CA GLU A 208 12.41 16.29 -4.31
C GLU A 208 11.85 14.94 -3.81
N ASP A 209 10.73 14.93 -3.09
CA ASP A 209 10.24 13.71 -2.42
C ASP A 209 8.73 13.44 -2.57
N ILE A 210 7.93 14.40 -3.05
CA ILE A 210 6.47 14.25 -3.08
C ILE A 210 5.99 13.75 -4.44
N ILE A 211 5.45 12.53 -4.47
CA ILE A 211 4.71 12.00 -5.62
C ILE A 211 3.28 12.52 -5.57
N LYS A 212 2.77 13.00 -6.71
CA LYS A 212 1.38 13.43 -6.88
C LYS A 212 0.73 12.63 -8.01
N SER A 213 -0.38 11.96 -7.70
CA SER A 213 -1.17 11.24 -8.70
C SER A 213 -1.96 12.22 -9.58
N MET A 214 -2.01 11.96 -10.88
CA MET A 214 -2.94 12.61 -11.81
C MET A 214 -4.20 11.77 -11.99
N VAL A 215 -4.12 10.46 -11.78
CA VAL A 215 -5.30 9.57 -11.76
C VAL A 215 -6.20 9.91 -10.59
N LEU A 216 -5.63 10.22 -9.43
CA LEU A 216 -6.31 10.57 -8.20
C LEU A 216 -5.97 12.02 -7.80
N PRO A 217 -6.68 13.04 -8.31
CA PRO A 217 -6.36 14.44 -8.04
C PRO A 217 -6.31 14.79 -6.55
N GLY A 218 -5.16 15.26 -6.10
CA GLY A 218 -4.90 15.60 -4.70
C GLY A 218 -4.44 14.44 -3.82
N PHE A 219 -4.35 13.21 -4.36
CA PHE A 219 -3.62 12.12 -3.70
C PHE A 219 -2.12 12.34 -3.89
N GLN A 220 -1.39 12.37 -2.79
CA GLN A 220 0.04 12.62 -2.76
C GLN A 220 0.69 11.96 -1.55
N PHE A 221 1.98 11.65 -1.67
CA PHE A 221 2.76 11.04 -0.59
C PHE A 221 4.24 11.32 -0.78
N ARG A 222 4.99 11.30 0.31
CA ARG A 222 6.45 11.34 0.27
C ARG A 222 7.02 9.95 -0.02
N ILE A 223 8.06 9.86 -0.83
CA ILE A 223 8.75 8.59 -1.08
C ILE A 223 9.40 8.11 0.21
N GLY A 224 10.01 9.02 1.00
CA GLY A 224 10.57 8.69 2.32
C GLY A 224 9.56 8.05 3.27
N ASP A 225 8.29 8.49 3.23
CA ASP A 225 7.23 7.98 4.10
C ASP A 225 6.79 6.55 3.75
N LEU A 226 7.08 6.04 2.54
CA LEU A 226 6.89 4.63 2.22
C LEU A 226 7.79 3.70 3.06
N TYR A 227 8.99 4.19 3.42
CA TYR A 227 9.95 3.46 4.24
C TYR A 227 9.77 3.75 5.73
N HIS A 228 9.54 5.02 6.08
CA HIS A 228 9.35 5.45 7.45
C HIS A 228 8.00 4.98 8.02
N ARG A 229 6.95 5.01 7.19
CA ARG A 229 5.57 4.64 7.53
C ARG A 229 5.05 5.40 8.76
N PRO A 230 4.91 6.75 8.67
CA PRO A 230 4.40 7.55 9.77
C PRO A 230 3.01 7.07 10.21
N SER A 231 2.72 7.25 11.49
CA SER A 231 1.43 6.93 12.08
C SER A 231 0.32 7.85 11.55
N ILE A 232 -0.93 7.47 11.79
CA ILE A 232 -2.09 8.30 11.43
C ILE A 232 -2.03 9.63 12.19
N GLU A 233 -1.60 9.60 13.46
CA GLU A 233 -1.45 10.78 14.31
C GLU A 233 -0.45 11.78 13.74
N GLU A 234 0.69 11.29 13.22
CA GLU A 234 1.70 12.11 12.57
C GLU A 234 1.17 12.72 11.26
N MET A 235 0.41 11.93 10.48
CA MET A 235 -0.12 12.37 9.19
C MET A 235 -1.29 13.36 9.29
N ILE A 236 -2.11 13.30 10.35
CA ILE A 236 -3.25 14.22 10.54
C ILE A 236 -2.77 15.68 10.49
N ASP A 237 -1.65 15.99 11.14
CA ASP A 237 -1.14 17.36 11.26
C ASP A 237 -0.13 17.73 10.13
N ASP A 238 0.21 16.79 9.25
CA ASP A 238 1.19 16.99 8.17
C ASP A 238 0.59 17.69 6.93
N PRO A 239 1.18 18.78 6.41
CA PRO A 239 0.70 19.49 5.21
C PRO A 239 0.56 18.66 3.92
N VAL A 240 1.25 17.52 3.80
CA VAL A 240 1.12 16.61 2.66
C VAL A 240 -0.17 15.79 2.74
N TYR A 241 -0.60 15.43 3.95
CA TYR A 241 -1.65 14.43 4.18
C TYR A 241 -2.94 15.01 4.77
N GLN A 242 -2.85 16.14 5.45
CA GLN A 242 -3.92 16.75 6.23
C GLN A 242 -5.26 16.96 5.49
N GLU A 243 -5.21 17.14 4.17
CA GLU A 243 -6.39 17.41 3.35
C GLU A 243 -7.24 16.14 3.15
N PHE A 244 -6.71 14.97 3.47
CA PHE A 244 -7.40 13.70 3.23
C PHE A 244 -7.19 12.62 4.29
N VAL A 245 -6.24 12.77 5.21
CA VAL A 245 -6.10 11.89 6.38
C VAL A 245 -6.94 12.45 7.53
N LEU A 246 -8.13 11.87 7.71
CA LEU A 246 -9.08 12.18 8.79
C LEU A 246 -9.32 13.69 9.03
N PRO A 247 -9.67 14.49 8.00
CA PRO A 247 -9.82 15.93 8.15
C PRO A 247 -10.89 16.33 9.18
N GLY A 248 -11.96 15.54 9.33
CA GLY A 248 -12.98 15.76 10.35
C GLY A 248 -12.44 15.58 11.79
N TYR A 249 -11.53 14.63 12.01
CA TYR A 249 -10.88 14.47 13.31
C TYR A 249 -9.98 15.66 13.63
N ARG A 250 -9.21 16.14 12.64
CA ARG A 250 -8.40 17.35 12.77
C ARG A 250 -9.24 18.56 13.17
N GLN A 251 -10.37 18.79 12.48
CA GLN A 251 -11.27 19.91 12.78
C GLN A 251 -11.84 19.80 14.20
N ALA A 252 -12.28 18.60 14.61
CA ALA A 252 -12.78 18.37 15.96
C ALA A 252 -11.69 18.61 17.03
N LYS A 253 -10.45 18.16 16.78
CA LYS A 253 -9.30 18.41 17.66
C LYS A 253 -9.04 19.92 17.81
N GLN A 254 -8.99 20.67 16.70
CA GLN A 254 -8.78 22.12 16.72
C GLN A 254 -9.91 22.87 17.44
N GLN A 255 -11.17 22.47 17.22
CA GLN A 255 -12.31 23.06 17.93
C GLN A 255 -12.22 22.82 19.45
N ALA A 256 -11.89 21.60 19.86
CA ALA A 256 -11.73 21.26 21.27
C ALA A 256 -10.59 22.06 21.95
N GLU A 257 -9.47 22.28 21.25
CA GLU A 257 -8.35 23.10 21.73
C GLU A 257 -8.75 24.57 21.90
N VAL A 258 -9.47 25.14 20.93
CA VAL A 258 -9.99 26.51 21.00
C VAL A 258 -10.99 26.67 22.14
N GLU A 259 -11.91 25.72 22.31
CA GLU A 259 -12.89 25.73 23.40
C GLU A 259 -12.23 25.56 24.77
N ALA A 260 -11.19 24.73 24.89
CA ALA A 260 -10.42 24.58 26.13
C ALA A 260 -9.70 25.89 26.49
N LEU A 261 -9.07 26.56 25.52
CA LEU A 261 -8.40 27.84 25.74
C LEU A 261 -9.41 28.94 26.13
N ALA A 262 -10.56 29.00 25.47
CA ALA A 262 -11.62 29.96 25.78
C ALA A 262 -12.18 29.76 27.20
N ARG A 263 -12.39 28.51 27.63
CA ARG A 263 -12.81 28.17 29.00
C ARG A 263 -11.77 28.62 30.01
N TYR A 264 -10.50 28.28 29.80
CA TYR A 264 -9.40 28.70 30.68
C TYR A 264 -9.33 30.23 30.82
N GLN A 265 -9.43 30.97 29.71
CA GLN A 265 -9.43 32.44 29.74
C GLN A 265 -10.67 33.03 30.42
N ALA A 266 -11.83 32.38 30.31
CA ALA A 266 -13.04 32.80 31.01
C ALA A 266 -12.90 32.61 32.53
N GLU A 267 -12.36 31.47 32.97
CA GLU A 267 -12.07 31.18 34.38
C GLU A 267 -11.09 32.19 34.97
N GLN A 268 -9.99 32.49 34.27
CA GLN A 268 -9.01 33.49 34.70
C GLN A 268 -9.62 34.90 34.82
N ARG A 269 -10.49 35.30 33.88
CA ARG A 269 -11.19 36.59 33.95
C ARG A 269 -12.17 36.65 35.12
N ALA A 270 -12.94 35.58 35.35
CA ALA A 270 -13.86 35.48 36.47
C ALA A 270 -13.12 35.56 37.81
N GLU A 271 -11.98 34.88 37.94
CA GLU A 271 -11.13 34.94 39.13
C GLU A 271 -10.54 36.34 39.37
N GLN A 272 -10.02 37.00 38.34
CA GLN A 272 -9.52 38.37 38.45
C GLN A 272 -10.63 39.36 38.83
N GLN A 273 -11.83 39.20 38.26
CA GLN A 273 -12.99 40.01 38.64
C GLN A 273 -13.37 39.80 40.10
N ARG A 274 -13.40 38.54 40.58
CA ARG A 274 -13.66 38.21 41.97
C ARG A 274 -12.64 38.87 42.91
N LEU A 275 -11.33 38.71 42.63
CA LEU A 275 -10.28 39.32 43.44
C LEU A 275 -10.34 40.86 43.47
N ARG A 276 -10.74 41.50 42.37
CA ARG A 276 -10.96 42.95 42.33
C ARG A 276 -12.17 43.35 43.15
N ALA A 277 -13.27 42.60 43.04
CA ALA A 277 -14.47 42.83 43.84
C ALA A 277 -14.18 42.68 45.33
N ASP A 278 -13.44 41.63 45.73
CA ASP A 278 -13.04 41.39 47.12
C ASP A 278 -12.19 42.55 47.67
N LYS A 279 -11.16 42.99 46.91
CA LYS A 279 -10.33 44.14 47.30
C LYS A 279 -11.14 45.43 47.42
N PHE A 280 -12.09 45.65 46.51
CA PHE A 280 -12.94 46.83 46.56
C PHE A 280 -13.89 46.78 47.77
N ALA A 281 -14.47 45.61 48.06
CA ALA A 281 -15.29 45.41 49.26
C ALA A 281 -14.48 45.63 50.55
N GLU A 282 -13.23 45.17 50.61
CA GLU A 282 -12.33 45.45 51.74
C GLU A 282 -12.08 46.96 51.91
N GLN A 283 -11.85 47.68 50.81
CA GLN A 283 -11.67 49.14 50.84
C GLN A 283 -12.91 49.89 51.33
N LEU A 284 -14.11 49.47 50.89
CA LEU A 284 -15.38 50.05 51.37
C LEU A 284 -15.58 49.83 52.87
N ARG A 285 -15.33 48.60 53.36
CA ARG A 285 -15.41 48.28 54.79
C ARG A 285 -14.44 49.14 55.62
N ALA A 286 -13.23 49.38 55.12
CA ALA A 286 -12.24 50.24 55.78
C ALA A 286 -12.71 51.72 55.89
N LEU A 287 -13.58 52.17 54.98
CA LEU A 287 -14.21 53.49 55.02
C LEU A 287 -15.50 53.51 55.88
N GLY A 288 -15.86 52.40 56.52
CA GLY A 288 -17.08 52.28 57.33
C GLY A 288 -18.36 52.07 56.52
N ILE A 289 -18.26 51.79 55.22
CA ILE A 289 -19.39 51.50 54.34
C ILE A 289 -19.54 49.98 54.24
N ASN A 290 -20.71 49.44 54.56
CA ASN A 290 -21.00 48.03 54.34
C ASN A 290 -21.26 47.80 52.83
N PRO A 291 -20.44 47.01 52.12
CA PRO A 291 -20.62 46.79 50.69
C PRO A 291 -21.95 46.12 50.33
N ASP A 292 -22.57 45.39 51.25
CA ASP A 292 -23.88 44.76 51.04
C ASP A 292 -25.04 45.78 51.02
N ASP A 293 -24.82 46.99 51.53
CA ASP A 293 -25.81 48.08 51.53
C ASP A 293 -25.82 48.85 50.18
N LEU A 294 -24.88 48.56 49.28
CA LEU A 294 -24.70 49.20 47.97
C LEU A 294 -25.17 48.34 46.77
N LEU A 295 -25.58 47.10 47.04
CA LEU A 295 -26.14 46.15 46.06
C LEU A 295 -27.66 46.26 46.00
#